data_AF-A0AAX2IEF8-F1
#
_entry.id   AF-A0AAX2IEF8-F1
#
_cell.length_a   1.000
_cell.length_b   1.000
_cell.length_c   1.000
_cell.angle_alpha   90.00
_cell.angle_beta   90.00
_cell.angle_gamma   90.00
#
_symmetry.space_group_name_H-M   'P 1'
#
loop_
_entity.id
_entity.type
_entity.pdbx_description
1 polymer ?
#
loop_
_entity_poly.entity_id
_entity_poly.type
_entity_poly.pdbx_seq_one_letter_code
_entity_poly.pdbx_strand_id
1 'polypeptide(L)'
;MSLSSKSKTFEFWSISLWEGIIVFIIFIILFHLPMFYTSELQKWWGIVIRLYLPMVVLCTLGYVKLRSRKLIIEVNKKNQREFIYTRNNEQLLTEFEKVKIFYLKSLKGKIGRILRIEGTLYFIYSKNPFSKEVAKQYKSKIEELQDIIGNNTKKKELI
;
A
#
# COMPACT_ATOMS: atom_id res chain seq x y z
N MET A 1 -19.19 -17.79 -31.86
CA MET A 1 -18.27 -18.04 -30.73
C MET A 1 -18.07 -16.73 -29.99
N SER A 2 -18.86 -16.47 -28.94
CA SER A 2 -18.72 -15.23 -28.15
C SER A 2 -17.45 -15.32 -27.31
N LEU A 3 -16.41 -14.57 -27.66
CA LEU A 3 -15.29 -14.31 -26.74
C LEU A 3 -15.89 -13.64 -25.50
N SER A 4 -16.10 -14.44 -24.45
CA SER A 4 -16.32 -13.92 -23.10
C SER A 4 -15.12 -13.04 -22.78
N SER A 5 -15.31 -11.72 -22.88
CA SER A 5 -14.27 -10.72 -22.66
C SER A 5 -13.91 -10.75 -21.18
N LYS A 6 -13.05 -11.69 -20.79
CA LYS A 6 -12.65 -11.92 -19.41
C LYS A 6 -12.18 -10.59 -18.81
N SER A 7 -12.88 -10.12 -17.79
CA SER A 7 -12.50 -8.97 -16.96
C SER A 7 -11.09 -9.22 -16.43
N LYS A 8 -10.30 -8.16 -16.32
CA LYS A 8 -8.95 -8.27 -15.79
C LYS A 8 -8.95 -7.89 -14.32
N THR A 9 -8.49 -8.82 -13.49
CA THR A 9 -8.51 -8.67 -12.04
C THR A 9 -7.08 -8.54 -11.51
N PHE A 10 -6.85 -7.52 -10.70
CA PHE A 10 -5.60 -7.30 -9.97
C PHE A 10 -5.86 -7.49 -8.48
N GLU A 11 -4.97 -8.21 -7.81
CA GLU A 11 -5.09 -8.49 -6.39
C GLU A 11 -3.84 -8.04 -5.63
N PHE A 12 -4.05 -7.26 -4.58
CA PHE A 12 -3.00 -6.73 -3.72
C PHE A 12 -3.39 -6.89 -2.25
N TRP A 13 -2.40 -6.85 -1.37
CA TRP A 13 -2.66 -6.53 0.04
C TRP A 13 -2.50 -5.04 0.23
N SER A 14 -3.36 -4.46 1.06
CA SER A 14 -3.43 -3.02 1.27
C SER A 14 -3.62 -2.67 2.73
N ILE A 15 -2.96 -1.60 3.18
CA ILE A 15 -3.23 -0.92 4.45
C ILE A 15 -3.48 0.56 4.17
N SER A 16 -4.33 1.21 4.97
CA SER A 16 -4.52 2.66 4.83
C SER A 16 -3.21 3.39 5.15
N LEU A 17 -2.83 4.37 4.33
CA LEU A 17 -1.64 5.16 4.59
C LEU A 17 -1.76 5.92 5.94
N TRP A 18 -2.97 6.40 6.27
CA TRP A 18 -3.25 7.05 7.55
C TRP A 18 -2.98 6.14 8.74
N GLU A 19 -3.36 4.86 8.67
CA GLU A 19 -3.05 3.88 9.71
C GLU A 19 -1.54 3.68 9.86
N GLY A 20 -0.82 3.62 8.74
CA GLY A 20 0.64 3.55 8.73
C GLY A 20 1.30 4.78 9.35
N ILE A 21 0.81 5.98 9.04
CA ILE A 21 1.32 7.25 9.60
C ILE A 21 1.09 7.30 11.11
N ILE A 22 -0.09 6.92 11.61
CA ILE A 22 -0.39 6.91 13.05
C ILE A 22 0.58 5.98 13.78
N VAL A 23 0.78 4.75 13.27
CA VAL A 23 1.72 3.79 13.84
C VAL A 23 3.14 4.35 13.86
N PHE A 24 3.56 5.02 12.79
CA PHE A 24 4.87 5.63 12.70
C PHE A 24 5.07 6.79 13.70
N ILE A 25 4.06 7.64 13.89
CA ILE A 25 4.10 8.73 14.88
C ILE A 25 4.21 8.16 16.30
N ILE A 26 3.40 7.16 16.64
CA ILE A 26 3.47 6.48 17.95
C ILE A 26 4.88 5.92 18.18
N PHE A 27 5.47 5.34 17.14
CA PHE A 27 6.85 4.84 17.19
C PHE A 27 7.84 5.98 17.46
N ILE A 28 7.79 7.08 16.71
CA ILE A 28 8.68 8.24 16.94
C ILE A 28 8.55 8.75 18.37
N ILE A 29 7.33 8.94 18.87
CA ILE A 29 7.06 9.40 20.24
C ILE A 29 7.71 8.45 21.25
N LEU A 30 7.44 7.14 21.14
CA LEU A 30 7.97 6.14 22.08
C LEU A 30 9.51 6.04 22.06
N PHE A 31 10.16 6.29 20.92
CA PHE A 31 11.60 6.11 20.77
C PHE A 31 12.43 7.41 20.86
N HIS A 32 11.90 8.55 20.45
CA HIS A 32 12.65 9.81 20.39
C HIS A 32 12.43 10.71 21.61
N LEU A 33 11.22 10.76 22.20
CA LEU A 33 11.01 11.53 23.44
C LEU A 33 11.96 11.12 24.57
N PRO A 34 12.25 9.80 24.76
CA PRO A 34 13.22 9.35 25.74
C PRO A 34 14.63 9.94 25.61
N MET A 35 15.07 10.29 24.39
CA MET A 35 16.41 10.84 24.16
C MET A 35 16.59 12.27 24.71
N PHE A 36 15.50 12.96 25.05
CA PHE A 36 15.56 14.32 25.61
C PHE A 36 15.65 14.37 27.15
N TYR A 37 15.66 13.22 27.84
CA TYR A 37 15.81 13.16 29.30
C TYR A 37 17.28 13.07 29.74
N THR A 38 17.59 13.55 30.95
CA THR A 38 18.94 13.81 31.49
C THR A 38 19.86 12.57 31.60
N SER A 39 21.17 12.84 31.77
CA SER A 39 22.32 11.95 31.61
C SER A 39 22.31 10.61 32.36
N GLU A 40 21.63 10.48 33.51
CA GLU A 40 21.54 9.20 34.22
C GLU A 40 20.46 8.26 33.65
N LEU A 41 19.34 8.81 33.20
CA LEU A 41 18.27 8.06 32.54
C LEU A 41 18.74 7.46 31.22
N GLN A 42 19.63 8.16 30.51
CA GLN A 42 20.16 7.75 29.21
C GLN A 42 20.87 6.38 29.25
N LYS A 43 21.51 6.02 30.38
CA LYS A 43 22.16 4.71 30.59
C LYS A 43 21.15 3.56 30.68
N TRP A 44 20.02 3.76 31.36
CA TRP A 44 18.96 2.77 31.49
C TRP A 44 18.08 2.67 30.23
N TRP A 45 17.92 3.79 29.52
CA TRP A 45 17.19 3.83 28.24
C TRP A 45 17.78 2.93 27.17
N GLY A 46 19.10 2.73 27.13
CA GLY A 46 19.71 1.78 26.21
C GLY A 46 19.19 0.35 26.41
N ILE A 47 18.95 -0.07 27.65
CA ILE A 47 18.41 -1.39 28.01
C ILE A 47 16.92 -1.46 27.67
N VAL A 48 16.16 -0.40 28.03
CA VAL A 48 14.74 -0.28 27.70
C VAL A 48 14.54 -0.35 26.18
N ILE A 49 15.27 0.43 25.39
CA ILE A 49 15.19 0.39 23.92
C ILE A 49 15.53 -1.02 23.41
N ARG A 50 16.56 -1.69 23.94
CA ARG A 50 16.96 -3.02 23.47
C ARG A 50 15.90 -4.10 23.73
N LEU A 51 15.10 -3.98 24.80
CA LEU A 51 14.03 -4.91 25.16
C LEU A 51 12.68 -4.56 24.51
N TYR A 52 12.33 -3.27 24.50
CA TYR A 52 11.04 -2.80 23.98
C TYR A 52 11.03 -2.62 22.46
N LEU A 53 12.16 -2.32 21.82
CA LEU A 53 12.23 -2.20 20.35
C LEU A 53 11.78 -3.47 19.63
N PRO A 54 12.31 -4.68 19.97
CA PRO A 54 11.82 -5.92 19.36
C PRO A 54 10.33 -6.14 19.59
N MET A 55 9.83 -5.86 20.80
CA MET A 55 8.42 -6.03 21.14
C MET A 55 7.53 -5.09 20.32
N VAL A 56 7.86 -3.80 20.24
CA VAL A 56 7.11 -2.82 19.47
C VAL A 56 7.17 -3.15 17.97
N VAL A 57 8.32 -3.60 17.46
CA VAL A 57 8.45 -4.07 16.07
C VAL A 57 7.53 -5.28 15.81
N LEU A 58 7.48 -6.26 16.71
CA LEU A 58 6.56 -7.39 16.58
C LEU A 58 5.09 -6.97 16.66
N CYS A 59 4.73 -6.08 17.58
CA CYS A 59 3.38 -5.53 17.70
C CYS A 59 2.96 -4.76 16.44
N THR A 60 3.84 -3.95 15.87
CA THR A 60 3.58 -3.20 14.63
C THR A 60 3.45 -4.13 13.42
N LEU A 61 4.31 -5.15 13.28
CA LEU A 61 4.15 -6.18 12.25
C LEU A 61 2.84 -6.95 12.40
N GLY A 62 2.47 -7.32 13.63
CA GLY A 62 1.19 -7.96 13.95
C GLY A 62 -0.02 -7.08 13.61
N TYR A 63 0.03 -5.80 14.00
CA TYR A 63 -1.00 -4.81 13.69
C TYR A 63 -1.18 -4.63 12.18
N VAL A 64 -0.08 -4.46 11.44
CA VAL A 64 -0.10 -4.36 9.98
C VAL A 64 -0.73 -5.61 9.39
N LYS A 65 -0.37 -6.81 9.85
CA LYS A 65 -0.97 -8.06 9.37
C LYS A 65 -2.48 -8.15 9.64
N LEU A 66 -2.94 -7.71 10.81
CA LEU A 66 -4.36 -7.71 11.22
C LEU A 66 -5.20 -6.70 10.43
N ARG A 67 -4.68 -5.49 10.21
CA ARG A 67 -5.36 -4.42 9.48
C ARG A 67 -5.22 -4.50 7.98
N SER A 68 -4.28 -5.28 7.49
CA SER A 68 -4.13 -5.44 6.04
C SER A 68 -5.30 -6.18 5.45
N ARG A 69 -5.79 -5.63 4.34
CA ARG A 69 -6.97 -6.12 3.63
C ARG A 69 -6.61 -6.43 2.20
N LYS A 70 -7.20 -7.51 1.69
CA LYS A 70 -7.14 -7.82 0.27
C LYS A 70 -7.86 -6.69 -0.48
N LEU A 71 -7.17 -6.12 -1.46
CA LEU A 71 -7.69 -5.14 -2.39
C LEU A 71 -7.74 -5.81 -3.76
N ILE A 72 -8.95 -5.93 -4.29
CA ILE A 72 -9.19 -6.52 -5.61
C ILE A 72 -9.65 -5.40 -6.53
N ILE A 73 -9.05 -5.28 -7.71
CA ILE A 73 -9.39 -4.28 -8.72
C ILE A 73 -9.80 -5.02 -9.98
N GLU A 74 -11.04 -4.84 -10.38
CA GLU A 74 -11.62 -5.46 -11.56
C GLU A 74 -11.85 -4.40 -12.64
N VAL A 75 -11.12 -4.54 -13.74
CA VAL A 75 -11.24 -3.66 -14.89
C VAL A 75 -12.29 -4.24 -15.84
N ASN A 76 -13.40 -3.51 -16.01
CA ASN A 76 -14.44 -3.89 -16.95
C ASN A 76 -14.00 -3.56 -18.37
N LYS A 77 -13.94 -4.57 -19.26
CA LYS A 77 -13.56 -4.36 -20.66
C LYS A 77 -14.61 -3.62 -21.48
N LYS A 78 -15.90 -3.65 -21.09
CA LYS A 78 -16.99 -2.97 -21.82
C LYS A 78 -16.99 -1.46 -21.59
N ASN A 79 -16.75 -1.03 -20.35
CA ASN A 79 -16.58 0.38 -19.98
C ASN A 79 -15.16 0.59 -19.45
N GLN A 80 -14.23 0.96 -20.35
CA GLN A 80 -12.82 1.17 -19.99
C GLN A 80 -12.59 2.37 -19.04
N ARG A 81 -13.64 3.12 -18.69
CA ARG A 81 -13.54 4.34 -17.86
C ARG A 81 -13.70 4.09 -16.37
N GLU A 82 -14.28 2.95 -16.00
CA GLU A 82 -14.59 2.60 -14.61
C GLU A 82 -13.97 1.26 -14.26
N PHE A 83 -13.60 1.10 -12.99
CA PHE A 83 -13.23 -0.17 -12.40
C PHE A 83 -14.00 -0.37 -11.11
N ILE A 84 -14.25 -1.63 -10.79
CA ILE A 84 -14.79 -2.02 -9.50
C ILE A 84 -13.58 -2.33 -8.62
N TYR A 85 -13.54 -1.76 -7.42
CA TYR A 85 -12.62 -2.25 -6.41
C TYR A 85 -13.37 -2.83 -5.23
N THR A 86 -12.84 -3.94 -4.73
CA THR A 86 -13.36 -4.63 -3.56
C THR A 86 -12.36 -4.49 -2.42
N ARG A 87 -12.84 -3.97 -1.29
CA ARG A 87 -12.08 -3.91 -0.03
C ARG A 87 -13.06 -4.16 1.11
N ASN A 88 -12.67 -4.96 2.11
CA ASN A 88 -13.57 -5.34 3.21
C ASN A 88 -14.90 -5.99 2.78
N ASN A 89 -14.90 -6.73 1.66
CA ASN A 89 -16.11 -7.29 1.03
C ASN A 89 -17.12 -6.24 0.51
N GLU A 90 -16.78 -4.95 0.57
CA GLU A 90 -17.54 -3.88 -0.06
C GLU A 90 -17.01 -3.67 -1.46
N GLN A 91 -17.91 -3.67 -2.45
CA GLN A 91 -17.61 -3.38 -3.84
C GLN A 91 -18.01 -1.94 -4.15
N LEU A 92 -17.06 -1.18 -4.68
CA LEU A 92 -17.25 0.23 -5.02
C LEU A 92 -16.84 0.46 -6.48
N LEU A 93 -17.68 1.20 -7.20
CA LEU A 93 -17.43 1.60 -8.59
C LEU A 93 -16.72 2.95 -8.58
N THR A 94 -15.59 3.03 -9.27
CA THR A 94 -14.79 4.26 -9.35
C THR A 94 -14.26 4.48 -10.76
N GLU A 95 -14.11 5.75 -11.15
CA GLU A 95 -13.48 6.17 -12.40
C GLU A 95 -11.96 6.10 -12.33
N PHE A 96 -11.30 5.68 -13.42
CA PHE A 96 -9.84 5.61 -13.50
C PHE A 96 -9.12 6.94 -13.24
N GLU A 97 -9.76 8.07 -13.54
CA GLU A 97 -9.20 9.41 -13.30
C GLU A 97 -8.94 9.68 -11.80
N LYS A 98 -9.77 9.10 -10.94
CA LYS A 98 -9.65 9.20 -9.49
C LYS A 98 -8.59 8.25 -8.92
N VAL A 99 -7.93 7.46 -9.78
CA VAL A 99 -6.87 6.53 -9.40
C VAL A 99 -5.51 7.01 -9.84
N LYS A 100 -4.57 7.02 -8.89
CA LYS A 100 -3.17 7.31 -9.18
C LYS A 100 -2.27 6.36 -8.41
N ILE A 101 -1.24 5.85 -9.08
CA ILE A 101 -0.18 5.06 -8.44
C ILE A 101 1.01 5.98 -8.21
N PHE A 102 1.42 6.09 -6.96
CA PHE A 102 2.61 6.81 -6.54
C PHE A 102 3.71 5.84 -6.11
N TYR A 103 4.95 6.26 -6.28
CA TYR A 103 6.11 5.50 -5.86
C TYR A 103 6.75 6.19 -4.65
N LEU A 104 6.91 5.48 -3.54
CA LEU A 104 7.84 5.93 -2.51
C LEU A 104 9.26 5.71 -3.01
N LYS A 105 10.05 6.78 -3.04
CA LYS A 105 11.48 6.74 -3.29
C LYS A 105 12.23 6.99 -1.98
N SER A 106 13.24 6.17 -1.75
CA SER A 106 14.38 6.45 -0.89
C SER A 106 15.54 6.94 -1.75
N LEU A 107 16.59 7.46 -1.11
CA LEU A 107 17.88 7.76 -1.74
C LEU A 107 18.46 6.56 -2.51
N LYS A 108 18.17 5.33 -2.07
CA LYS A 108 18.65 4.08 -2.71
C LYS A 108 17.72 3.51 -3.79
N GLY A 109 16.59 4.17 -4.08
CA GLY A 109 15.64 3.73 -5.12
C GLY A 109 14.19 3.64 -4.65
N LYS A 110 13.34 2.97 -5.43
CA LYS A 110 11.90 2.81 -5.12
C LYS A 110 11.71 1.78 -4.01
N ILE A 111 11.09 2.19 -2.90
CA ILE A 111 10.91 1.36 -1.70
C ILE A 111 9.47 0.90 -1.47
N GLY A 112 8.49 1.51 -2.15
CA GLY A 112 7.09 1.18 -1.97
C GLY A 112 6.18 1.81 -3.01
N ARG A 113 4.92 1.41 -3.00
CA ARG A 113 3.88 1.90 -3.92
C ARG A 113 2.64 2.27 -3.14
N ILE A 114 2.12 3.46 -3.42
CA ILE A 114 0.85 3.93 -2.87
C ILE A 114 -0.15 3.95 -4.01
N LEU A 115 -1.32 3.37 -3.78
CA LEU A 115 -2.47 3.50 -4.66
C LEU A 115 -3.44 4.51 -4.05
N ARG A 116 -3.71 5.59 -4.76
CA ARG A 116 -4.78 6.52 -4.44
C ARG A 116 -6.04 6.07 -5.15
N ILE A 117 -7.15 5.93 -4.43
CA ILE A 117 -8.50 5.69 -4.98
C ILE A 117 -9.42 6.68 -4.30
N GLU A 118 -10.09 7.55 -5.07
CA GLU A 118 -11.08 8.54 -4.57
C GLU A 118 -10.58 9.39 -3.40
N GLY A 119 -9.31 9.80 -3.44
CA GLY A 119 -8.70 10.60 -2.37
C GLY A 119 -8.14 9.78 -1.20
N THR A 120 -8.49 8.50 -1.09
CA THR A 120 -7.93 7.61 -0.06
C THR A 120 -6.63 6.98 -0.55
N LEU A 121 -5.61 6.97 0.31
CA LEU A 121 -4.28 6.45 0.01
C LEU A 121 -4.07 5.09 0.65
N TYR A 122 -3.67 4.11 -0.15
CA TYR A 122 -3.41 2.75 0.27
C TYR A 122 -1.96 2.39 -0.01
N PHE A 123 -1.25 1.92 1.01
CA PHE A 123 0.03 1.26 0.79
C PHE A 123 -0.25 -0.16 0.28
N ILE A 124 0.21 -0.48 -0.92
CA ILE A 124 -0.08 -1.76 -1.57
C ILE A 124 1.17 -2.63 -1.66
N TYR A 125 1.03 -3.91 -1.35
CA TYR A 125 2.15 -4.85 -1.30
C TYR A 125 1.73 -6.28 -1.66
N SER A 126 2.71 -7.16 -1.91
CA SER A 126 2.47 -8.56 -2.23
C SER A 126 2.33 -9.40 -0.95
N LYS A 127 1.56 -10.50 -1.02
CA LYS A 127 1.36 -11.40 0.14
C LYS A 127 2.67 -11.93 0.73
N ASN A 128 3.63 -12.21 -0.14
CA ASN A 128 4.98 -12.64 0.23
C ASN A 128 6.02 -11.88 -0.60
N PRO A 129 6.61 -10.80 -0.06
CA PRO A 129 7.61 -10.00 -0.79
C PRO A 129 8.98 -10.69 -0.87
N PHE A 130 9.21 -11.79 -0.15
CA PHE A 130 10.50 -12.48 -0.11
C PHE A 130 10.68 -13.54 -1.22
N SER A 131 9.59 -14.00 -1.86
CA SER A 131 9.69 -14.84 -3.06
C SER A 131 9.97 -13.98 -4.28
N LYS A 132 11.04 -14.33 -5.02
CA LYS A 132 11.43 -13.64 -6.25
C LYS A 132 10.33 -13.70 -7.31
N GLU A 133 9.66 -14.84 -7.43
CA GLU A 133 8.58 -15.08 -8.38
C GLU A 133 7.38 -14.20 -8.05
N VAL A 134 6.97 -14.18 -6.77
CA VAL A 134 5.85 -13.35 -6.29
C VAL A 134 6.17 -11.86 -6.44
N ALA A 135 7.41 -11.44 -6.17
CA ALA A 135 7.85 -10.06 -6.36
C ALA A 135 7.82 -9.65 -7.85
N LYS A 136 8.26 -10.53 -8.76
CA LYS A 136 8.22 -10.29 -10.20
C LYS A 136 6.78 -10.19 -10.71
N GLN A 137 5.91 -11.10 -10.29
CA GLN A 137 4.48 -11.06 -10.61
C GLN A 137 3.81 -9.79 -10.09
N TYR A 138 4.11 -9.40 -8.85
CA TYR A 138 3.60 -8.16 -8.26
C TYR A 138 4.06 -6.93 -9.05
N LYS A 139 5.34 -6.85 -9.42
CA LYS A 139 5.88 -5.75 -10.23
C LYS A 139 5.15 -5.64 -11.57
N SER A 140 5.00 -6.76 -12.29
CA SER A 140 4.30 -6.80 -13.58
C SER A 140 2.84 -6.39 -13.45
N LYS A 141 2.12 -6.85 -12.42
CA LYS A 141 0.73 -6.46 -12.15
C LYS A 141 0.57 -4.94 -11.93
N ILE A 142 1.53 -4.31 -11.26
CA ILE A 142 1.51 -2.86 -11.03
C ILE A 142 1.78 -2.09 -12.32
N GLU A 143 2.78 -2.50 -13.10
CA GLU A 143 3.13 -1.85 -14.36
C GLU A 143 1.94 -1.91 -15.32
N GLU A 144 1.31 -3.08 -15.43
CA GLU A 144 0.13 -3.23 -16.26
C GLU A 144 -1.07 -2.41 -15.76
N LEU A 145 -1.32 -2.37 -14.44
CA LEU A 145 -2.38 -1.52 -13.89
C LEU A 145 -2.08 -0.02 -14.17
N GLN A 146 -0.83 0.39 -14.08
CA GLN A 146 -0.40 1.75 -14.38
C GLN A 146 -0.63 2.10 -15.85
N ASP A 147 -0.32 1.19 -16.77
CA ASP A 147 -0.57 1.39 -18.21
C ASP A 147 -2.07 1.53 -18.50
N ILE A 148 -2.91 0.72 -17.86
CA ILE A 148 -4.38 0.82 -17.98
C ILE A 148 -4.89 2.17 -17.47
N ILE A 149 -4.41 2.64 -16.31
CA ILE A 149 -4.79 3.95 -15.76
C ILE A 149 -4.32 5.07 -16.70
N GLY A 150 -3.08 5.00 -17.18
CA GLY A 150 -2.48 6.00 -18.05
C GLY A 150 -3.17 6.12 -19.41
N ASN A 151 -3.48 4.99 -20.06
CA ASN A 151 -4.16 4.98 -21.35
C ASN A 151 -5.58 5.56 -21.28
N ASN A 152 -6.31 5.28 -20.20
CA ASN A 152 -7.66 5.81 -20.02
C ASN A 152 -7.68 7.30 -19.68
N THR A 153 -6.66 7.81 -18.98
CA THR A 153 -6.52 9.24 -18.71
C THR A 153 -6.30 10.02 -20.02
N LYS A 154 -5.40 9.54 -20.90
CA LYS A 154 -5.11 10.18 -22.20
C LYS A 154 -6.27 10.16 -23.19
N LYS A 155 -7.09 9.09 -23.20
CA LYS A 155 -8.24 8.97 -24.10
C LYS A 155 -9.32 10.03 -23.85
N LYS A 156 -9.32 10.68 -22.68
CA LYS A 156 -10.26 11.76 -22.32
C LYS A 156 -9.78 13.15 -22.78
N GLU A 157 -8.48 13.39 -22.89
CA GLU A 157 -7.93 14.65 -23.42
C GLU A 157 -8.14 14.80 -24.94
N LEU A 158 -8.46 13.69 -25.63
CA LEU A 158 -8.67 13.64 -27.08
C LEU A 158 -10.16 13.70 -27.49
N ILE A 159 -11.08 13.91 -26.54
CA ILE A 159 -12.53 14.09 -26.76
C ILE A 159 -12.91 15.49 -26.30
#